data_AF-A0A2P9HMS3-F1
#
_entry.id   AF-A0A2P9HMS3-F1
#
_cell.length_a   1.000
_cell.length_b   1.000
_cell.length_c   1.000
_cell.angle_alpha   90.00
_cell.angle_beta   90.00
_cell.angle_gamma   90.00
#
_symmetry.space_group_name_H-M   'P 1'
#
loop_
_entity.id
_entity.type
_entity.pdbx_description
1 polymer ?
#
loop_
_entity_poly.entity_id
_entity_poly.type
_entity_poly.pdbx_seq_one_letter_code
_entity_poly.pdbx_strand_id
1 'polypeptide(L)' 'MTMFRIHTRSSGTFDVEAKDPNHARKIFLAENEKMIITKIKVVKG' A
#
# COMPACT_ATOMS: atom_id res chain seq x y z
N MET A 1 4.43 -14.34 -0.64
CA MET A 1 4.16 -12.91 -0.86
C MET A 1 3.41 -12.41 0.34
N THR A 2 3.67 -11.18 0.78
CA THR A 2 3.12 -10.60 2.01
C THR A 2 2.06 -9.58 1.63
N MET A 3 0.91 -9.62 2.31
CA MET A 3 -0.17 -8.67 2.09
C MET A 3 0.07 -7.42 2.96
N PHE A 4 0.11 -6.27 2.31
CA PHE A 4 0.29 -4.96 2.94
C PHE A 4 -0.96 -4.11 2.79
N ARG A 5 -1.42 -3.51 3.89
CA ARG A 5 -2.49 -2.52 3.91
C ARG A 5 -1.92 -1.13 3.86
N ILE A 6 -2.28 -0.39 2.83
CA ILE A 6 -1.88 0.98 2.57
C ILE A 6 -3.01 1.89 3.02
N HIS A 7 -2.73 2.73 4.00
CA HIS A 7 -3.64 3.76 4.46
C HIS A 7 -3.37 5.05 3.68
N THR A 8 -4.41 5.61 3.09
CA THR A 8 -4.36 6.88 2.38
C THR A 8 -5.08 7.96 3.17
N ARG A 9 -4.70 9.21 2.93
CA ARG A 9 -5.31 10.34 3.64
C ARG A 9 -6.79 10.55 3.28
N SER A 10 -7.17 10.25 2.04
CA SER A 10 -8.46 10.64 1.47
C SER A 10 -9.38 9.48 1.11
N SER A 11 -8.82 8.29 0.83
CA SER A 11 -9.55 7.21 0.16
C SER A 11 -9.62 5.91 0.99
N GLY A 12 -9.26 5.97 2.27
CA GLY A 12 -9.31 4.80 3.16
C GLY A 12 -8.10 3.87 3.01
N THR A 13 -8.35 2.56 3.06
CA THR A 13 -7.30 1.53 3.09
C THR A 13 -7.35 0.59 1.89
N PHE A 14 -6.19 0.25 1.33
CA PHE A 14 -6.03 -0.65 0.19
C PHE A 14 -5.10 -1.81 0.54
N ASP A 15 -5.43 -3.02 0.10
CA ASP A 15 -4.58 -4.19 0.31
C ASP A 15 -3.79 -4.49 -0.96
N VAL A 16 -2.47 -4.66 -0.81
CA VAL A 16 -1.53 -4.91 -1.91
C VAL A 16 -0.64 -6.08 -1.52
N GLU A 17 -0.59 -7.11 -2.37
CA GLU A 17 0.41 -8.18 -2.24
C GLU A 17 1.76 -7.72 -2.79
N ALA A 18 2.80 -7.81 -1.97
CA ALA A 18 4.15 -7.45 -2.37
C ALA A 18 5.21 -8.26 -1.64
N LYS A 19 6.47 -8.12 -2.06
CA LYS A 19 7.61 -8.69 -1.34
C LYS A 19 7.95 -7.89 -0.08
N ASP A 20 7.87 -6.57 -0.17
CA ASP A 20 8.31 -5.62 0.87
C ASP A 20 7.38 -4.40 0.92
N PRO A 21 7.35 -3.62 2.03
CA PRO A 21 6.54 -2.41 2.13
C PRO A 21 6.83 -1.38 1.03
N ASN A 22 8.10 -1.22 0.65
CA ASN A 22 8.50 -0.32 -0.43
C ASN A 22 7.99 -0.79 -1.79
N HIS A 23 7.86 -2.10 -1.97
CA HIS A 23 7.34 -2.69 -3.19
C HIS A 23 5.83 -2.49 -3.29
N ALA A 24 5.11 -2.70 -2.17
CA ALA A 24 3.68 -2.37 -2.06
C ALA A 24 3.42 -0.89 -2.38
N ARG A 25 4.27 0.02 -1.87
CA ARG A 25 4.19 1.46 -2.18
C ARG A 25 4.31 1.75 -3.67
N LYS A 26 5.27 1.14 -4.37
CA LYS A 26 5.48 1.36 -5.81
C LYS A 26 4.28 0.87 -6.63
N ILE A 27 3.78 -0.32 -6.32
CA ILE A 27 2.61 -0.91 -6.99
C ILE A 27 1.41 0.02 -6.81
N PHE A 28 1.15 0.46 -5.58
CA PHE A 28 0.02 1.34 -5.30
C PHE A 28 0.11 2.70 -5.99
N LEU A 29 1.29 3.33 -5.99
CA LEU A 29 1.49 4.63 -6.64
C LEU A 29 1.46 4.55 -8.17
N ALA A 30 1.78 3.40 -8.77
CA ALA A 30 1.65 3.19 -10.21
C ALA A 30 0.18 3.28 -10.67
N GLU A 31 -0.76 2.82 -9.84
CA GLU A 31 -2.19 2.91 -10.12
C GLU A 31 -2.83 4.20 -9.56
N ASN A 32 -2.20 4.83 -8.56
CA ASN A 32 -2.76 5.93 -7.78
C ASN A 32 -1.76 7.08 -7.58
N GLU A 33 -1.25 7.64 -8.69
CA GLU A 33 -0.17 8.65 -8.68
C GLU A 33 -0.44 9.88 -7.80
N LYS A 34 -1.71 10.24 -7.59
CA LYS A 34 -2.12 11.42 -6.80
C LYS A 34 -2.42 11.12 -5.33
N MET A 35 -2.32 9.86 -4.89
CA MET A 35 -2.72 9.49 -3.53
C MET A 35 -1.59 9.66 -2.52
N ILE A 36 -1.93 10.33 -1.41
CA ILE A 36 -1.03 10.50 -0.28
C ILE A 36 -1.15 9.30 0.64
N ILE A 37 -0.13 8.44 0.61
CA ILE A 37 0.03 7.33 1.56
C ILE A 37 0.44 7.90 2.91
N THR A 38 -0.28 7.51 3.96
CA THR A 38 -0.01 7.91 5.35
C THR A 38 0.66 6.81 6.15
N LYS A 39 0.32 5.55 5.85
CA LYS A 39 0.85 4.38 6.57
C LYS A 39 0.80 3.14 5.70
N ILE A 40 1.76 2.23 5.87
CA ILE A 40 1.74 0.89 5.29
C ILE A 40 1.90 -0.11 6.44
N LYS A 41 1.01 -1.11 6.51
CA LYS A 41 1.01 -2.13 7.58
C LYS A 41 1.01 -3.52 6.96
N VAL A 42 1.77 -4.46 7.53
CA VAL A 42 1.64 -5.89 7.19
C VAL A 42 0.31 -6.42 7.75
N VAL A 43 -0.49 -7.07 6.89
CA VAL A 43 -1.74 -7.71 7.29
C VAL A 43 -1.53 -9.21 7.46
N LYS A 44 -0.80 -9.83 6.54
CA LYS A 44 -0.54 -11.27 6.53
C LYS A 44 0.79 -11.53 5.82
N GLY A 45 1.71 -12.21 6.48
CA GLY A 45 3.06 -12.53 6.00
C GLY A 45 3.49 -13.88 6.49
#